data_AF-A0A5C5NJF7-F1
#
_entry.id   AF-A0A5C5NJF7-F1
#
_cell.length_a   1.000
_cell.length_b   1.000
_cell.length_c   1.000
_cell.angle_alpha   90.00
_cell.angle_beta   90.00
_cell.angle_gamma   90.00
#
_symmetry.space_group_name_H-M   'P 1'
#
loop_
_entity.id
_entity.type
_entity.pdbx_description
1 polymer ?
#
loop_
_entity_poly.entity_id
_entity_poly.type
_entity_poly.pdbx_seq_one_letter_code
_entity_poly.pdbx_strand_id
1 'polypeptide(L)'
;MKPHQKTFDRIREAVLPEFRDRVADYLAEYEQVLQDKTVDADRFQASAHQLRGYLRGLNTTRVLGMADWEDLDRRAAQLTEPATAPDVAD
;
A
#
# COMPACT_ATOMS: atom_id res chain seq x y z
N MET A 1 3.75 -15.00 7.83
CA MET A 1 3.90 -13.53 7.71
C MET A 1 2.86 -13.03 6.74
N LYS A 2 2.13 -11.95 7.08
CA LYS A 2 1.20 -11.34 6.13
C LYS A 2 1.99 -10.86 4.89
N PRO A 3 1.49 -11.02 3.65
CA PRO A 3 2.25 -10.67 2.45
C PRO A 3 2.68 -9.19 2.42
N HIS A 4 1.93 -8.30 3.09
CA HIS A 4 2.20 -6.87 3.23
C HIS A 4 3.26 -6.47 4.24
N GLN A 5 3.56 -7.30 5.25
CA GLN A 5 4.51 -6.93 6.29
C GLN A 5 5.91 -6.67 5.69
N LYS A 6 6.38 -7.55 4.79
CA LYS A 6 7.70 -7.41 4.16
C LYS A 6 7.86 -6.11 3.38
N THR A 7 6.81 -5.67 2.68
CA THR A 7 6.82 -4.43 1.90
C THR A 7 6.84 -3.22 2.84
N PHE A 8 6.08 -3.27 3.94
CA PHE A 8 6.01 -2.20 4.92
C PHE A 8 7.32 -2.03 5.70
N ASP A 9 7.96 -3.15 6.07
CA ASP A 9 9.28 -3.12 6.71
C ASP A 9 10.32 -2.48 5.79
N ARG A 10 10.36 -2.84 4.50
CA ARG A 10 11.25 -2.21 3.51
C ARG A 10 10.99 -0.70 3.36
N ILE A 11 9.72 -0.30 3.34
CA ILE A 11 9.34 1.12 3.31
C ILE A 11 9.91 1.85 4.54
N ARG A 12 9.74 1.29 5.74
CA ARG A 12 10.27 1.88 6.99
C ARG A 12 11.80 1.93 7.03
N GLU A 13 12.47 0.93 6.46
CA GLU A 13 13.93 0.88 6.35
C GLU A 13 14.46 1.92 5.33
N ALA A 14 13.72 2.17 4.25
CA ALA A 14 14.11 3.12 3.20
C ALA A 14 13.91 4.60 3.58
N VAL A 15 12.98 4.91 4.49
CA VAL A 15 12.75 6.29 4.94
C VAL A 15 13.69 6.70 6.07
N LEU A 16 14.01 8.00 6.13
CA LEU A 16 14.83 8.56 7.20
C LEU A 16 14.18 8.33 8.58
N PRO A 17 14.98 8.12 9.64
CA PRO A 17 14.47 7.81 10.97
C PRO A 17 13.42 8.81 11.49
N GLU A 18 13.62 10.10 11.22
CA GLU A 18 12.72 11.18 11.64
C GLU A 18 11.31 11.10 11.02
N PHE A 19 11.16 10.41 9.88
CA PHE A 19 9.87 10.23 9.22
C PHE A 19 9.24 8.87 9.49
N ARG A 20 9.91 7.96 10.19
CA ARG A 20 9.44 6.58 10.39
C ARG A 20 8.11 6.51 11.13
N ASP A 21 7.93 7.30 12.19
CA ASP A 21 6.68 7.32 12.96
C ASP A 21 5.50 7.78 12.09
N ARG A 22 5.67 8.89 11.36
CA ARG A 22 4.66 9.39 10.42
C ARG A 22 4.34 8.36 9.34
N VAL A 23 5.36 7.74 8.75
CA VAL A 23 5.17 6.68 7.73
C VAL A 23 4.48 5.47 8.34
N ALA A 24 4.76 5.11 9.59
CA ALA A 24 4.09 4.02 10.28
C ALA A 24 2.59 4.28 10.45
N ASP A 25 2.18 5.54 10.70
CA ASP A 25 0.77 5.93 10.75
C ASP A 25 0.09 5.69 9.39
N TYR A 26 0.65 6.22 8.30
CA TYR A 26 0.08 6.02 6.95
C TYR A 26 0.04 4.54 6.54
N LEU A 27 1.06 3.76 6.91
CA LEU A 27 1.09 2.32 6.67
C LEU A 27 0.03 1.59 7.49
N ALA A 28 -0.22 2.00 8.73
CA ALA A 28 -1.26 1.40 9.58
C ALA A 28 -2.67 1.72 9.07
N GLU A 29 -2.91 2.94 8.60
CA GLU A 29 -4.16 3.33 7.93
C GLU A 29 -4.38 2.51 6.66
N TYR A 30 -3.35 2.37 5.83
CA TYR A 30 -3.41 1.56 4.62
C TYR A 30 -3.59 0.07 4.94
N GLU A 31 -3.00 -0.45 6.02
CA GLU A 31 -3.20 -1.84 6.46
C GLU A 31 -4.64 -2.12 6.85
N GLN A 32 -5.28 -1.18 7.56
CA GLN A 32 -6.69 -1.30 7.94
C GLN A 32 -7.58 -1.38 6.71
N VAL A 33 -7.34 -0.51 5.73
CA VAL A 33 -8.06 -0.51 4.45
C VAL A 33 -7.79 -1.77 3.64
N LEU A 34 -6.57 -2.31 3.68
CA LEU A 34 -6.20 -3.56 3.02
C LEU A 34 -6.82 -4.81 3.68
N GLN A 35 -7.12 -4.75 4.98
CA GLN A 35 -7.76 -5.83 5.74
C GLN A 35 -9.29 -5.73 5.70
N ASP A 36 -9.83 -4.55 5.44
CA ASP A 36 -11.26 -4.28 5.35
C ASP A 36 -11.82 -4.74 3.99
N LYS A 37 -12.56 -5.86 4.00
CA LYS A 37 -13.21 -6.41 2.80
C LYS A 37 -14.43 -5.64 2.35
N THR A 38 -14.89 -4.68 3.16
CA THR A 38 -16.08 -3.85 2.89
C THR A 38 -15.70 -2.46 2.41
N VAL A 39 -14.40 -2.17 2.30
CA VAL A 39 -13.92 -0.86 1.88
C VAL A 39 -14.23 -0.62 0.41
N ASP A 40 -14.79 0.55 0.11
CA ASP A 40 -15.02 0.95 -1.28
C ASP A 40 -13.71 1.20 -2.02
N ALA A 41 -13.71 0.92 -3.32
CA ALA A 41 -12.58 1.15 -4.22
C ALA A 41 -12.05 2.60 -4.12
N ASP A 42 -12.92 3.60 -4.01
CA ASP A 42 -12.53 5.01 -3.84
C ASP A 42 -11.73 5.25 -2.56
N ARG A 43 -12.18 4.69 -1.43
CA ARG A 43 -11.49 4.84 -0.15
C ARG A 43 -10.15 4.10 -0.16
N PHE A 44 -10.13 2.95 -0.82
CA PHE A 44 -8.91 2.18 -1.04
C PHE A 44 -7.87 2.98 -1.87
N GLN A 45 -8.28 3.49 -3.03
CA GLN A 45 -7.44 4.29 -3.91
C GLN A 45 -6.97 5.57 -3.22
N ALA A 46 -7.85 6.25 -2.47
CA ALA A 46 -7.50 7.44 -1.71
C ALA A 46 -6.38 7.17 -0.69
N SER A 47 -6.50 6.09 0.09
CA SER A 47 -5.45 5.70 1.05
C SER A 47 -4.13 5.33 0.36
N ALA A 48 -4.18 4.61 -0.77
CA ALA A 48 -2.99 4.29 -1.57
C ALA A 48 -2.32 5.57 -2.13
N HIS A 49 -3.10 6.51 -2.65
CA HIS A 49 -2.62 7.78 -3.17
C HIS A 49 -2.01 8.68 -2.09
N GLN A 50 -2.61 8.71 -0.90
CA GLN A 50 -2.12 9.47 0.24
C GLN A 50 -0.76 8.94 0.72
N LEU A 51 -0.64 7.62 0.93
CA LEU A 51 0.62 6.97 1.28
C LEU A 51 1.69 7.23 0.20
N ARG A 52 1.33 7.09 -1.08
CA ARG A 52 2.23 7.32 -2.20
C ARG A 52 2.70 8.77 -2.29
N GLY A 53 1.79 9.72 -2.13
CA GLY A 53 2.08 11.15 -2.15
C GLY A 53 3.04 11.54 -1.03
N TYR A 54 2.79 11.02 0.18
CA TYR A 54 3.64 11.26 1.33
C TYR A 54 5.05 10.68 1.14
N LEU A 55 5.14 9.40 0.78
CA LEU A 55 6.42 8.74 0.52
C LEU A 55 7.20 9.38 -0.64
N ARG A 56 6.53 9.89 -1.68
CA ARG A 56 7.20 10.67 -2.75
C ARG A 56 7.69 12.02 -2.22
N GLY A 57 6.91 12.69 -1.37
CA GLY A 57 7.28 13.98 -0.77
C GLY A 57 8.47 13.88 0.18
N LEU A 58 8.60 12.78 0.92
CA LEU A 58 9.75 12.49 1.79
C LEU A 58 11.04 12.23 1.01
N ASN A 59 10.93 11.89 -0.27
CA ASN A 59 11.95 11.13 -0.97
C ASN A 59 12.44 11.83 -2.25
N THR A 60 12.75 13.12 -2.15
CA THR A 60 13.46 13.86 -3.21
C THR A 60 14.94 13.44 -3.36
N THR A 61 15.48 12.54 -2.52
CA THR A 61 16.91 12.18 -2.53
C THR A 61 17.30 10.70 -2.36
N ARG A 62 16.46 9.75 -1.91
CA ARG A 62 16.91 8.33 -1.74
C ARG A 62 15.76 7.30 -1.81
N VAL A 63 15.41 7.01 -3.05
CA VAL A 63 14.16 6.38 -3.52
C VAL A 63 13.87 5.00 -2.93
N LEU A 64 12.66 4.83 -2.39
CA LEU A 64 11.95 3.55 -2.34
C LEU A 64 11.98 2.92 -3.73
N GLY A 65 12.59 1.75 -3.90
CA GLY A 65 12.83 1.17 -5.22
C GLY A 65 11.54 0.99 -6.02
N MET A 66 11.62 1.08 -7.36
CA MET A 66 10.48 0.81 -8.25
C MET A 66 9.77 -0.51 -7.93
N ALA A 67 10.51 -1.53 -7.49
CA ALA A 67 9.94 -2.83 -7.11
C ALA A 67 9.01 -2.75 -5.88
N ASP A 68 9.35 -1.93 -4.88
CA ASP A 68 8.48 -1.75 -3.70
C ASP A 68 7.23 -0.94 -4.08
N TRP A 69 7.36 -0.03 -5.04
CA TRP A 69 6.23 0.68 -5.64
C TRP A 69 5.30 -0.23 -6.44
N GLU A 70 5.84 -1.04 -7.33
CA GLU A 70 5.07 -1.97 -8.17
C GLU A 70 4.37 -3.04 -7.32
N ASP A 71 4.99 -3.53 -6.24
CA ASP A 71 4.37 -4.49 -5.33
C ASP A 71 3.22 -3.85 -4.52
N LEU A 72 3.37 -2.59 -4.11
CA LEU A 72 2.30 -1.82 -3.46
C LEU A 72 1.13 -1.57 -4.43
N ASP A 73 1.43 -1.17 -5.67
CA ASP A 73 0.46 -0.87 -6.73
C ASP A 73 -0.27 -2.13 -7.21
N ARG A 74 0.43 -3.25 -7.37
CA ARG A 74 -0.18 -4.54 -7.70
C ARG A 74 -1.15 -5.01 -6.63
N ARG A 75 -0.84 -4.79 -5.35
CA ARG A 75 -1.76 -5.14 -4.26
C ARG A 75 -2.95 -4.20 -4.24
N ALA A 76 -2.72 -2.93 -4.57
CA ALA A 76 -3.78 -1.98 -4.73
C ALA A 76 -4.78 -2.36 -5.82
N ALA A 77 -4.27 -2.78 -6.98
CA ALA A 77 -5.07 -3.26 -8.09
C ALA A 77 -5.86 -4.54 -7.75
N GLN A 78 -5.19 -5.56 -7.18
CA GLN A 78 -5.81 -6.87 -6.87
C GLN A 78 -6.97 -6.80 -5.86
N LEU A 79 -7.02 -5.78 -5.01
CA LEU A 79 -8.12 -5.58 -4.04
C LEU A 79 -9.26 -4.72 -4.61
N THR A 80 -8.97 -3.89 -5.60
CA THR A 80 -9.99 -3.07 -6.30
C THR A 80 -10.70 -3.87 -7.39
N GLU A 81 -10.07 -4.91 -7.92
CA GLU A 81 -10.76 -5.88 -8.77
C GLU A 81 -11.76 -6.64 -7.91
N PRO A 82 -13.08 -6.46 -8.11
CA PRO A 82 -14.02 -7.39 -7.51
C PRO A 82 -13.60 -8.78 -7.98
N ALA A 83 -13.60 -9.75 -7.07
CA ALA A 83 -13.50 -11.15 -7.41
C ALA A 83 -14.65 -11.47 -8.38
N THR A 84 -14.43 -11.19 -9.66
CA THR A 84 -15.27 -11.67 -10.74
C THR A 84 -14.85 -13.11 -10.86
N ALA A 85 -15.48 -13.93 -10.02
CA ALA A 85 -15.41 -15.37 -10.13
C ALA A 85 -15.66 -15.72 -11.61
N PRO A 86 -14.80 -16.52 -12.26
CA PRO A 86 -15.26 -17.30 -13.38
C PRO A 86 -16.07 -18.45 -12.76
N ASP A 87 -17.29 -18.15 -12.30
CA ASP A 87 -18.29 -19.21 -12.12
C ASP A 87 -18.83 -19.53 -13.51
N VAL A 88 -18.04 -20.32 -14.24
CA VAL A 88 -18.39 -20.83 -15.55
C VAL A 88 -18.89 -22.26 -15.36
N ALA A 89 -20.19 -22.39 -15.64
CA ALA A 89 -20.90 -23.51 -16.24
C ALA A 89 -21.45 -24.64 -15.33
N ASP A 90 -22.80 -24.64 -15.33
CA ASP A 90 -23.74 -25.78 -15.29
C ASP A 90 -23.23 -27.05 -16.01
#